data_AF-A0A6L8B8U9-F1
#
_entry.id   AF-A0A6L8B8U9-F1
#
_cell.length_a   1.000
_cell.length_b   1.000
_cell.length_c   1.000
_cell.angle_alpha   90.00
_cell.angle_beta   90.00
_cell.angle_gamma   90.00
#
_symmetry.space_group_name_H-M   'P 1'
#
loop_
_entity.id
_entity.type
_entity.pdbx_description
1 polymer ?
#
loop_
_entity_poly.entity_id
_entity_poly.type
_entity_poly.pdbx_seq_one_letter_code
_entity_poly.pdbx_strand_id
1 'polypeptide(L)'
;MQNKIKLPTNFTNYLKIDNAELRFQEATEVANKVIAAGVEIYPNMDHAAIFCDPPHLVAGGLKQLGYVNGWDARCYPSPVDGCDYINVSAKLPSDSQAHKDGWFDYVAVVHPVDNTAREHMLGQGYGNPFIHHLTWRIVPNMIGSVSDLSFAGHTVRFMVEKRKVIGDAIGDEPGTLIIALPEHIMTHPQFEDTFPNWIGDLEPDEYQVEPMQGGGYLIQFFVLTGGRIEVALRVDTTQTFNPKSVHKISEDEISAVQT
;
A
#
# COMPACT_ATOMS: atom_id res chain seq x y z
N MET A 1 6.95 16.14 16.64
CA MET A 1 8.26 16.00 15.96
C MET A 1 8.02 16.32 14.49
N GLN A 2 8.90 17.05 13.81
CA GLN A 2 8.83 17.11 12.35
C GLN A 2 9.25 15.72 11.84
N ASN A 3 8.29 14.89 11.40
CA ASN A 3 8.61 13.61 10.79
C ASN A 3 9.29 13.91 9.45
N LYS A 4 10.63 13.86 9.45
CA LYS A 4 11.40 13.90 8.22
C LYS A 4 11.26 12.54 7.58
N ILE A 5 10.51 12.49 6.48
CA ILE A 5 10.49 11.33 5.60
C ILE A 5 11.90 10.94 5.19
N LYS A 6 12.09 9.64 4.96
CA LYS A 6 13.35 9.03 4.54
C LYS A 6 13.14 8.28 3.24
N LEU A 7 14.07 8.47 2.32
CA LEU A 7 14.19 7.70 1.10
C LEU A 7 15.48 6.87 1.16
N PRO A 8 15.56 5.73 0.44
CA PRO A 8 16.76 4.92 0.43
C PRO A 8 17.94 5.66 -0.22
N THR A 9 18.98 5.99 0.55
CA THR A 9 20.13 6.77 0.04
C THR A 9 21.05 5.99 -0.90
N ASN A 10 20.93 4.65 -0.89
CA ASN A 10 21.75 3.71 -1.64
C ASN A 10 20.92 2.87 -2.62
N PHE A 11 19.72 3.34 -3.01
CA PHE A 11 18.78 2.60 -3.86
C PHE A 11 19.45 1.99 -5.10
N THR A 12 20.18 2.82 -5.84
CA THR A 12 20.82 2.46 -7.11
C THR A 12 22.00 1.49 -6.97
N ASN A 13 22.47 1.23 -5.74
CA ASN A 13 23.48 0.21 -5.48
C ASN A 13 22.90 -1.20 -5.54
N TYR A 14 21.59 -1.35 -5.33
CA TYR A 14 20.91 -2.65 -5.24
C TYR A 14 19.89 -2.87 -6.35
N LEU A 15 19.18 -1.83 -6.77
CA LEU A 15 18.14 -1.91 -7.80
C LEU A 15 18.40 -0.90 -8.92
N LYS A 16 18.28 -1.35 -10.17
CA LYS A 16 18.34 -0.51 -11.37
C LYS A 16 16.92 -0.38 -11.92
N ILE A 17 16.24 0.69 -11.56
CA ILE A 17 14.86 0.98 -11.97
C ILE A 17 14.81 2.43 -12.47
N ASP A 18 14.53 2.59 -13.76
CA ASP A 18 14.68 3.88 -14.44
C ASP A 18 13.70 4.94 -13.92
N ASN A 19 12.46 4.53 -13.58
CA ASN A 19 11.44 5.45 -13.09
C ASN A 19 11.50 5.70 -11.56
N ALA A 20 12.49 5.16 -10.85
CA ALA A 20 12.53 5.24 -9.38
C ALA A 20 12.67 6.69 -8.86
N GLU A 21 13.50 7.50 -9.51
CA GLU A 21 13.69 8.90 -9.12
C GLU A 21 12.37 9.69 -9.23
N LEU A 22 11.64 9.52 -10.33
CA LEU A 22 10.34 10.16 -10.54
C LEU A 22 9.34 9.73 -9.46
N ARG A 23 9.22 8.43 -9.18
CA ARG A 23 8.32 7.91 -8.14
C ARG A 23 8.69 8.44 -6.75
N PHE A 24 9.97 8.57 -6.44
CA PHE A 24 10.42 9.16 -5.17
C PHE A 24 10.12 10.64 -5.05
N GLN A 25 10.20 11.40 -6.15
CA GLN A 25 9.80 12.80 -6.19
C GLN A 25 8.30 12.93 -5.91
N GLU A 26 7.45 12.18 -6.63
CA GLU A 26 5.99 12.15 -6.40
C GLU A 26 5.65 11.76 -4.95
N ALA A 27 6.28 10.71 -4.42
CA ALA A 27 6.07 10.28 -3.04
C ALA A 27 6.47 11.36 -2.03
N THR A 28 7.57 12.07 -2.29
CA THR A 28 8.05 13.17 -1.44
C THR A 28 7.09 14.35 -1.46
N GLU A 29 6.58 14.72 -2.63
CA GLU A 29 5.59 15.80 -2.78
C GLU A 29 4.30 15.48 -2.03
N VAL A 30 3.77 14.26 -2.21
CA VAL A 30 2.60 13.79 -1.46
C VAL A 30 2.86 13.83 0.04
N ALA A 31 3.95 13.26 0.51
CA ALA A 31 4.28 13.26 1.93
C ALA A 31 4.36 14.67 2.52
N ASN A 32 4.97 15.61 1.81
CA ASN A 32 5.05 17.01 2.26
C ASN A 32 3.66 17.65 2.40
N LYS A 33 2.76 17.42 1.44
CA LYS A 33 1.37 17.91 1.52
C LYS A 33 0.61 17.26 2.68
N VAL A 34 0.73 15.95 2.85
CA VAL A 34 0.11 15.16 3.93
C VAL A 34 0.58 15.65 5.31
N ILE A 35 1.89 15.85 5.49
CA ILE A 35 2.47 16.38 6.74
C ILE A 35 2.02 17.83 6.99
N ALA A 36 2.00 18.67 5.95
CA ALA A 36 1.54 20.05 6.06
C ALA A 36 0.06 20.14 6.48
N ALA A 37 -0.75 19.16 6.10
CA ALA A 37 -2.15 19.02 6.52
C ALA A 37 -2.31 18.47 7.96
N GLY A 38 -1.20 18.23 8.66
CA GLY A 38 -1.22 17.75 10.05
C GLY A 38 -1.42 16.24 10.20
N VAL A 39 -1.26 15.47 9.12
CA VAL A 39 -1.33 14.01 9.19
C VAL A 39 0.06 13.46 9.47
N GLU A 40 0.17 12.65 10.53
CA GLU A 40 1.41 12.02 10.91
C GLU A 40 1.65 10.73 10.12
N ILE A 41 2.80 10.64 9.46
CA ILE A 41 3.24 9.45 8.72
C ILE A 41 4.57 8.93 9.29
N TYR A 42 4.82 7.63 9.13
CA TYR A 42 6.10 7.04 9.47
C TYR A 42 7.23 7.60 8.58
N PRO A 43 8.48 7.65 9.06
CA PRO A 43 9.60 8.15 8.27
C PRO A 43 9.87 7.33 7.00
N ASN A 44 9.72 6.00 7.07
CA ASN A 44 9.90 5.12 5.93
C ASN A 44 8.55 4.83 5.26
N MET A 45 8.58 4.57 3.95
CA MET A 45 7.43 4.06 3.22
C MET A 45 7.05 2.66 3.69
N ASP A 46 5.74 2.35 3.70
CA ASP A 46 5.25 1.00 4.01
C ASP A 46 5.65 0.05 2.91
N HIS A 47 5.32 0.38 1.67
CA HIS A 47 5.28 -0.60 0.60
C HIS A 47 5.72 -0.01 -0.76
N ALA A 48 6.32 -0.87 -1.59
CA ALA A 48 6.55 -0.61 -3.02
C ALA A 48 6.09 -1.80 -3.88
N ALA A 49 5.26 -1.54 -4.89
CA ALA A 49 4.96 -2.51 -5.94
C ALA A 49 5.91 -2.32 -7.12
N ILE A 50 6.69 -3.35 -7.44
CA ILE A 50 7.72 -3.32 -8.48
C ILE A 50 7.41 -4.39 -9.51
N PHE A 51 7.09 -3.95 -10.72
CA PHE A 51 6.80 -4.82 -11.85
C PHE A 51 8.10 -5.21 -12.55
N CYS A 52 8.25 -6.49 -12.83
CA CYS A 52 9.46 -7.01 -13.43
C CYS A 52 9.28 -8.37 -14.12
N ASP A 53 10.05 -8.59 -15.18
CA ASP A 53 10.22 -9.90 -15.81
C ASP A 53 11.64 -10.02 -16.38
N PRO A 54 12.49 -10.94 -15.89
CA PRO A 54 12.22 -11.94 -14.85
C PRO A 54 12.33 -11.40 -13.41
N PRO A 55 11.70 -12.06 -12.42
CA PRO A 55 11.69 -11.61 -11.00
C PRO A 55 13.06 -11.39 -10.35
N HIS A 56 14.10 -12.09 -10.84
CA HIS A 56 15.44 -12.00 -10.24
C HIS A 56 16.11 -10.64 -10.43
N LEU A 57 15.63 -9.80 -11.35
CA LEU A 57 16.09 -8.42 -11.54
C LEU A 57 15.88 -7.57 -10.27
N VAL A 58 14.87 -7.90 -9.47
CA VAL A 58 14.54 -7.21 -8.23
C VAL A 58 14.87 -8.07 -7.01
N ALA A 59 14.44 -9.33 -7.01
CA ALA A 59 14.54 -10.21 -5.84
C ALA A 59 15.98 -10.43 -5.35
N GLY A 60 16.97 -10.42 -6.26
CA GLY A 60 18.38 -10.55 -5.90
C GLY A 60 18.89 -9.37 -5.07
N GLY A 61 18.58 -8.14 -5.48
CA GLY A 61 18.96 -6.92 -4.75
C GLY A 61 18.26 -6.82 -3.40
N LEU A 62 16.97 -7.13 -3.34
CA LEU A 62 16.21 -7.17 -2.08
C LEU A 62 16.82 -8.18 -1.09
N LYS A 63 17.20 -9.37 -1.54
CA LYS A 63 17.85 -10.37 -0.68
C LYS A 63 19.19 -9.87 -0.12
N GLN A 64 19.98 -9.13 -0.90
CA GLN A 64 21.24 -8.54 -0.42
C GLN A 64 21.03 -7.48 0.68
N LEU A 65 19.90 -6.77 0.64
CA LEU A 65 19.49 -5.81 1.67
C LEU A 65 18.94 -6.47 2.95
N GLY A 66 18.66 -7.77 2.90
CA GLY A 66 18.11 -8.54 4.02
C GLY A 66 16.58 -8.67 4.02
N TYR A 67 15.91 -8.40 2.90
CA TYR A 67 14.49 -8.71 2.77
C TYR A 67 14.24 -10.22 2.86
N VAL A 68 13.18 -10.58 3.58
CA VAL A 68 12.67 -11.94 3.72
C VAL A 68 11.53 -12.13 2.72
N ASN A 69 11.81 -12.84 1.62
CA ASN A 69 10.79 -13.22 0.65
C ASN A 69 9.86 -14.29 1.22
N GLY A 70 8.59 -14.24 0.86
CA GLY A 70 7.61 -15.24 1.29
C GLY A 70 7.31 -15.22 2.79
N TRP A 71 7.62 -14.11 3.48
CA TRP A 71 7.17 -13.88 4.87
C TRP A 71 5.64 -14.02 4.98
N ASP A 72 4.99 -13.65 3.88
CA ASP A 72 3.58 -13.79 3.63
C ASP A 72 3.42 -14.74 2.42
N ALA A 73 3.11 -15.99 2.72
CA ALA A 73 3.08 -17.10 1.76
C ALA A 73 1.82 -17.15 0.88
N ARG A 74 0.95 -16.14 0.95
CA ARG A 74 -0.24 -16.08 0.11
C ARG A 74 0.13 -15.73 -1.33
N CYS A 75 -0.62 -16.31 -2.26
CA CYS A 75 -0.62 -15.92 -3.66
C CYS A 75 -1.55 -14.72 -3.84
N TYR A 76 -1.09 -13.71 -4.57
CA TYR A 76 -1.83 -12.49 -4.84
C TYR A 76 -2.02 -12.34 -6.34
N PRO A 77 -3.08 -12.92 -6.93
CA PRO A 77 -3.51 -12.56 -8.27
C PRO A 77 -3.80 -11.05 -8.31
N SER A 78 -3.20 -10.36 -9.29
CA SER A 78 -3.32 -8.92 -9.46
C SER A 78 -3.73 -8.63 -10.89
N PRO A 79 -5.04 -8.68 -11.21
CA PRO A 79 -5.54 -8.40 -12.55
C PRO A 79 -5.45 -6.90 -12.83
N VAL A 80 -4.45 -6.43 -13.57
CA VAL A 80 -4.21 -5.01 -13.85
C VAL A 80 -4.43 -4.76 -15.34
N ASP A 81 -5.26 -3.77 -15.69
CA ASP A 81 -5.65 -3.46 -17.08
C ASP A 81 -6.14 -4.71 -17.86
N GLY A 82 -6.86 -5.61 -17.19
CA GLY A 82 -7.34 -6.87 -17.78
C GLY A 82 -6.26 -7.93 -18.03
N CYS A 83 -5.04 -7.75 -17.50
CA CYS A 83 -3.93 -8.70 -17.57
C CYS A 83 -3.62 -9.35 -16.22
N ASP A 84 -3.24 -10.62 -16.24
CA ASP A 84 -2.95 -11.39 -15.02
C ASP A 84 -1.50 -11.25 -14.56
N TYR A 85 -1.33 -10.70 -13.35
CA TYR A 85 -0.05 -10.65 -12.64
C TYR A 85 -0.12 -11.40 -11.30
N ILE A 86 1.06 -11.70 -10.74
CA ILE A 86 1.19 -12.31 -9.42
C ILE A 86 2.28 -11.58 -8.61
N ASN A 87 2.02 -11.39 -7.31
CA ASN A 87 2.94 -10.71 -6.40
C ASN A 87 3.69 -11.71 -5.52
N VAL A 88 5.01 -11.56 -5.45
CA VAL A 88 5.84 -12.20 -4.43
C VAL A 88 6.17 -11.16 -3.37
N SER A 89 5.67 -11.40 -2.15
CA SER A 89 5.87 -10.50 -1.02
C SER A 89 7.28 -10.62 -0.43
N ALA A 90 7.83 -9.48 -0.01
CA ALA A 90 9.08 -9.40 0.73
C ALA A 90 8.93 -8.42 1.88
N LYS A 91 9.49 -8.76 3.06
CA LYS A 91 9.49 -7.88 4.25
C LYS A 91 10.91 -7.59 4.71
N LEU A 92 11.17 -6.33 5.04
CA LEU A 92 12.41 -5.91 5.67
C LEU A 92 12.29 -5.97 7.21
N PRO A 93 13.23 -6.60 7.93
CA PRO A 93 13.26 -6.52 9.39
C PRO A 93 13.49 -5.07 9.85
N SER A 94 12.72 -4.63 10.85
CA SER A 94 12.73 -3.24 11.34
C SER A 94 14.03 -2.84 12.04
N ASP A 95 14.81 -3.81 12.51
CA ASP A 95 16.11 -3.62 13.16
C ASP A 95 17.29 -3.62 12.17
N SER A 96 17.03 -3.93 10.89
CA SER A 96 18.05 -3.99 9.84
C SER A 96 18.69 -2.64 9.52
N GLN A 97 19.90 -2.67 8.95
CA GLN A 97 20.57 -1.46 8.50
C GLN A 97 19.83 -0.81 7.32
N ALA A 98 19.34 -1.62 6.36
CA ALA A 98 18.57 -1.12 5.23
C ALA A 98 17.32 -0.33 5.68
N HIS A 99 16.61 -0.81 6.71
CA HIS A 99 15.47 -0.07 7.26
C HIS A 99 15.91 1.28 7.86
N LYS A 100 17.05 1.34 8.56
CA LYS A 100 17.59 2.62 9.08
C LYS A 100 17.97 3.60 7.97
N ASP A 101 18.41 3.07 6.83
CA ASP A 101 18.80 3.79 5.62
C ASP A 101 17.60 4.26 4.77
N GLY A 102 16.36 3.97 5.20
CA GLY A 102 15.13 4.49 4.57
C GLY A 102 14.46 3.55 3.57
N TRP A 103 14.85 2.27 3.53
CA TRP A 103 14.19 1.26 2.69
C TRP A 103 12.76 0.95 3.16
N PHE A 104 11.91 0.55 2.20
CA PHE A 104 10.50 0.22 2.41
C PHE A 104 10.34 -0.97 3.36
N ASP A 105 9.30 -0.98 4.19
CA ASP A 105 9.02 -2.13 5.07
C ASP A 105 8.66 -3.38 4.27
N TYR A 106 7.96 -3.19 3.15
CA TYR A 106 7.42 -4.24 2.30
C TYR A 106 7.68 -3.97 0.82
N VAL A 107 7.85 -5.03 0.05
CA VAL A 107 7.92 -4.96 -1.42
C VAL A 107 7.05 -6.06 -2.03
N ALA A 108 6.20 -5.71 -2.98
CA ALA A 108 5.62 -6.65 -3.93
C ALA A 108 6.50 -6.72 -5.18
N VAL A 109 7.11 -7.88 -5.41
CA VAL A 109 7.73 -8.18 -6.70
C VAL A 109 6.64 -8.74 -7.60
N VAL A 110 6.13 -7.92 -8.51
CA VAL A 110 5.02 -8.22 -9.40
C VAL A 110 5.56 -8.75 -10.72
N HIS A 111 5.04 -9.87 -11.20
CA HIS A 111 5.47 -10.44 -12.48
C HIS A 111 4.28 -10.98 -13.30
N PRO A 112 4.37 -10.94 -14.64
CA PRO A 112 3.31 -11.42 -15.50
C PRO A 112 3.11 -12.94 -15.36
N VAL A 113 1.87 -13.39 -15.45
CA VAL A 113 1.50 -14.81 -15.46
C VAL A 113 1.63 -15.41 -16.85
N ASP A 114 1.35 -14.63 -17.89
CA ASP A 114 1.38 -15.07 -19.29
C ASP A 114 2.05 -14.06 -20.23
N ASN A 115 2.12 -14.40 -21.53
CA ASN A 115 2.73 -13.54 -22.53
C ASN A 115 1.96 -12.24 -22.74
N THR A 116 0.63 -12.25 -22.62
CA THR A 116 -0.21 -11.05 -22.79
C THR A 116 0.13 -10.03 -21.71
N ALA A 117 0.13 -10.45 -20.44
CA ALA A 117 0.51 -9.60 -19.31
C ALA A 117 1.96 -9.11 -19.42
N ARG A 118 2.85 -9.95 -19.94
CA ARG A 118 4.26 -9.58 -20.17
C ARG A 118 4.41 -8.52 -21.24
N GLU A 119 3.79 -8.70 -22.40
CA GLU A 119 3.84 -7.74 -23.50
C GLU A 119 3.17 -6.42 -23.11
N HIS A 120 2.03 -6.49 -22.43
CA HIS A 120 1.35 -5.33 -21.86
C HIS A 120 2.26 -4.56 -20.91
N MET A 121 2.90 -5.24 -19.94
CA MET A 121 3.82 -4.63 -18.98
C MET A 121 5.03 -3.98 -19.65
N LEU A 122 5.67 -4.67 -20.59
CA LEU A 122 6.88 -4.17 -21.27
C LEU A 122 6.58 -3.10 -22.32
N GLY A 123 5.37 -3.11 -22.89
CA GLY A 123 4.92 -2.16 -23.91
C GLY A 123 4.71 -0.73 -23.40
N GLN A 124 4.67 -0.53 -22.09
CA GLN A 124 4.41 0.78 -21.45
C GLN A 124 5.56 1.78 -21.57
N GLY A 125 6.80 1.31 -21.80
CA GLY A 125 7.97 2.19 -21.93
C GLY A 125 8.58 2.67 -20.62
N TYR A 126 8.15 2.18 -19.44
CA TYR A 126 8.76 2.50 -18.14
C TYR A 126 10.06 1.76 -17.84
N GLY A 127 10.51 0.91 -18.77
CA GLY A 127 11.63 0.01 -18.58
C GLY A 127 11.22 -1.26 -17.84
N ASN A 128 12.22 -2.05 -17.45
CA ASN A 128 12.04 -3.29 -16.73
C ASN A 128 13.29 -3.54 -15.88
N PRO A 129 13.20 -3.53 -14.54
CA PRO A 129 11.99 -3.33 -13.73
C PRO A 129 11.48 -1.88 -13.66
N PHE A 130 10.23 -1.68 -13.22
CA PHE A 130 9.67 -0.36 -12.88
C PHE A 130 8.89 -0.37 -11.57
N ILE A 131 8.90 0.76 -10.84
CA ILE A 131 8.05 0.96 -9.66
C ILE A 131 6.68 1.42 -10.14
N HIS A 132 5.64 0.64 -9.86
CA HIS A 132 4.27 1.02 -10.19
C HIS A 132 3.76 2.06 -9.19
N HIS A 133 3.79 1.70 -7.90
CA HIS A 133 3.31 2.57 -6.83
C HIS A 133 4.11 2.43 -5.54
N LEU A 134 4.03 3.47 -4.72
CA LEU A 134 4.63 3.57 -3.39
C LEU A 134 3.55 3.88 -2.37
N THR A 135 3.66 3.31 -1.17
CA THR A 135 2.68 3.48 -0.10
C THR A 135 3.31 4.19 1.10
N TRP A 136 2.72 5.29 1.55
CA TRP A 136 3.05 5.91 2.83
C TRP A 136 2.23 5.31 3.96
N ARG A 137 2.88 5.07 5.10
CA ARG A 137 2.21 4.59 6.31
C ARG A 137 1.76 5.74 7.21
N ILE A 138 0.47 5.81 7.52
CA ILE A 138 -0.05 6.70 8.56
C ILE A 138 0.24 6.13 9.95
N VAL A 139 0.61 7.00 10.88
CA VAL A 139 0.67 6.67 12.31
C VAL A 139 -0.75 6.59 12.86
N PRO A 140 -1.19 5.41 13.35
CA PRO A 140 -2.55 5.26 13.88
C PRO A 140 -2.73 6.14 15.14
N ASN A 141 -3.89 6.77 15.27
CA ASN A 141 -4.26 7.40 16.54
C ASN A 141 -4.68 6.31 17.54
N MET A 142 -3.72 5.80 18.30
CA MET A 142 -3.91 4.75 19.30
C MET A 142 -4.63 5.31 20.53
N ILE A 143 -5.96 5.43 20.44
CA ILE A 143 -6.82 5.69 21.59
C ILE A 143 -6.94 4.39 22.38
N GLY A 144 -6.82 4.45 23.72
CA GLY A 144 -7.05 3.30 24.59
C GLY A 144 -8.47 2.75 24.40
N SER A 145 -8.61 1.68 23.63
CA SER A 145 -9.88 1.03 23.33
C SER A 145 -10.20 -0.04 24.37
N VAL A 146 -11.46 -0.13 24.77
CA VAL A 146 -11.93 -1.11 25.77
C VAL A 146 -12.21 -2.48 25.12
N SER A 147 -12.39 -2.53 23.80
CA SER A 147 -12.61 -3.75 23.01
C SER A 147 -12.07 -3.64 21.59
N ASP A 148 -11.81 -4.77 20.93
CA ASP A 148 -11.35 -4.79 19.53
C ASP A 148 -12.38 -4.17 18.57
N LEU A 149 -13.69 -4.36 18.80
CA LEU A 149 -14.73 -3.70 18.01
C LEU A 149 -14.65 -2.18 18.13
N SER A 150 -14.44 -1.68 19.35
CA SER A 150 -14.26 -0.24 19.57
C SER A 150 -12.97 0.25 18.90
N PHE A 151 -11.89 -0.53 18.95
CA PHE A 151 -10.64 -0.19 18.25
C PHE A 151 -10.84 -0.11 16.73
N ALA A 152 -11.52 -1.10 16.14
CA ALA A 152 -11.85 -1.12 14.73
C ALA A 152 -12.64 0.14 14.33
N GLY A 153 -13.68 0.47 15.09
CA GLY A 153 -14.50 1.65 14.83
C GLY A 153 -13.74 2.98 14.94
N HIS A 154 -12.82 3.12 15.90
CA HIS A 154 -11.95 4.30 15.96
C HIS A 154 -10.99 4.36 14.77
N THR A 155 -10.38 3.23 14.42
CA THR A 155 -9.39 3.14 13.35
C THR A 155 -10.01 3.44 11.98
N VAL A 156 -11.20 2.91 11.70
CA VAL A 156 -11.94 3.17 10.45
C VAL A 156 -12.32 4.65 10.37
N ARG A 157 -12.94 5.23 11.41
CA ARG A 157 -13.31 6.67 11.43
C ARG A 157 -12.11 7.58 11.24
N PHE A 158 -11.00 7.24 11.89
CA PHE A 158 -9.74 7.96 11.72
C PHE A 158 -9.29 7.94 10.26
N MET A 159 -9.34 6.81 9.59
CA MET A 159 -8.96 6.70 8.18
C MET A 159 -9.93 7.39 7.23
N VAL A 160 -11.23 7.39 7.52
CA VAL A 160 -12.23 8.18 6.77
C VAL A 160 -11.91 9.67 6.86
N GLU A 161 -11.62 10.16 8.07
CA GLU A 161 -11.22 11.56 8.28
C GLU A 161 -9.92 11.88 7.53
N LYS A 162 -8.90 11.03 7.64
CA LYS A 162 -7.60 11.25 6.98
C LYS A 162 -7.70 11.16 5.47
N ARG A 163 -8.55 10.29 4.91
CA ARG A 163 -8.83 10.24 3.46
C ARG A 163 -9.26 11.60 2.95
N LYS A 164 -10.24 12.22 3.60
CA LYS A 164 -10.71 13.56 3.23
C LYS A 164 -9.61 14.63 3.35
N VAL A 165 -8.94 14.71 4.51
CA VAL A 165 -7.89 15.70 4.76
C VAL A 165 -6.74 15.58 3.75
N ILE A 166 -6.36 14.35 3.40
CA ILE A 166 -5.30 14.08 2.44
C ILE A 166 -5.74 14.45 1.02
N GLY A 167 -6.96 14.08 0.61
CA GLY A 167 -7.53 14.49 -0.69
C GLY A 167 -7.54 16.00 -0.86
N ASP A 168 -8.07 16.73 0.13
CA ASP A 168 -8.11 18.20 0.14
C ASP A 168 -6.70 18.81 0.05
N ALA A 169 -5.71 18.24 0.74
CA ALA A 169 -4.34 18.73 0.73
C ALA A 169 -3.61 18.47 -0.59
N ILE A 170 -3.89 17.33 -1.23
CA ILE A 170 -3.31 16.93 -2.51
C ILE A 170 -3.95 17.72 -3.65
N GLY A 171 -5.25 17.99 -3.54
CA GLY A 171 -6.09 18.57 -4.59
C GLY A 171 -6.58 17.53 -5.60
N ASP A 172 -6.71 16.26 -5.18
CA ASP A 172 -7.22 15.15 -5.99
C ASP A 172 -8.25 14.35 -5.17
N GLU A 173 -9.17 13.68 -5.86
CA GLU A 173 -10.16 12.82 -5.21
C GLU A 173 -9.49 11.51 -4.80
N PRO A 174 -9.51 11.13 -3.51
CA PRO A 174 -8.90 9.88 -3.08
C PRO A 174 -9.65 8.67 -3.67
N GLY A 175 -8.93 7.59 -3.95
CA GLY A 175 -9.52 6.31 -4.36
C GLY A 175 -10.40 5.67 -3.26
N THR A 176 -10.93 4.50 -3.57
CA THR A 176 -11.78 3.69 -2.68
C THR A 176 -11.07 3.45 -1.35
N LEU A 177 -11.78 3.67 -0.24
CA LEU A 177 -11.32 3.28 1.08
C LEU A 177 -11.45 1.77 1.27
N ILE A 178 -10.33 1.08 1.23
CA ILE A 178 -10.26 -0.35 1.49
C ILE A 178 -10.11 -0.57 2.99
N ILE A 179 -11.05 -1.32 3.59
CA ILE A 179 -11.13 -1.57 5.03
C ILE A 179 -10.97 -3.08 5.27
N ALA A 180 -9.72 -3.53 5.43
CA ALA A 180 -9.43 -4.91 5.80
C ALA A 180 -9.35 -5.08 7.32
N LEU A 181 -10.29 -5.86 7.88
CA LEU A 181 -10.46 -6.06 9.33
C LEU A 181 -10.32 -7.52 9.73
N PRO A 182 -9.94 -7.84 10.99
CA PRO A 182 -9.95 -9.21 11.45
C PRO A 182 -11.35 -9.84 11.30
N GLU A 183 -11.41 -11.13 10.97
CA GLU A 183 -12.67 -11.85 10.73
C GLU A 183 -13.61 -11.82 11.95
N HIS A 184 -13.06 -11.85 13.17
CA HIS A 184 -13.86 -11.78 14.40
C HIS A 184 -14.54 -10.42 14.61
N ILE A 185 -14.06 -9.36 13.95
CA ILE A 185 -14.71 -8.04 13.96
C ILE A 185 -15.88 -8.03 13.01
N MET A 186 -15.69 -8.53 11.79
CA MET A 186 -16.75 -8.57 10.77
C MET A 186 -17.89 -9.52 11.14
N THR A 187 -17.59 -10.58 11.89
CA THR A 187 -18.59 -11.54 12.40
C THR A 187 -19.13 -11.16 13.77
N HIS A 188 -18.73 -10.01 14.34
CA HIS A 188 -19.21 -9.57 15.64
C HIS A 188 -20.72 -9.23 15.55
N PRO A 189 -21.56 -9.64 16.54
CA PRO A 189 -23.02 -9.44 16.46
C PRO A 189 -23.48 -7.99 16.31
N GLN A 190 -22.66 -7.03 16.75
CA GLN A 190 -22.95 -5.60 16.66
C GLN A 190 -22.30 -4.92 15.45
N PHE A 191 -21.60 -5.66 14.58
CA PHE A 191 -20.87 -5.07 13.47
C PHE A 191 -21.80 -4.33 12.51
N GLU A 192 -22.84 -5.00 12.00
CA GLU A 192 -23.78 -4.42 11.04
C GLU A 192 -24.48 -3.16 11.57
N ASP A 193 -24.85 -3.15 12.85
CA ASP A 193 -25.51 -1.99 13.48
C ASP A 193 -24.56 -0.81 13.71
N THR A 194 -23.27 -1.08 13.94
CA THR A 194 -22.30 -0.03 14.31
C THR A 194 -21.47 0.48 13.14
N PHE A 195 -21.23 -0.35 12.13
CA PHE A 195 -20.37 -0.05 10.99
C PHE A 195 -20.82 1.19 10.18
N PRO A 196 -22.12 1.45 9.93
CA PRO A 196 -22.55 2.69 9.26
C PRO A 196 -22.05 3.96 9.97
N ASN A 197 -21.98 3.94 11.31
CA ASN A 197 -21.46 5.07 12.09
C ASN A 197 -19.94 5.22 11.99
N TRP A 198 -19.22 4.23 11.45
CA TRP A 198 -17.77 4.27 11.28
C TRP A 198 -17.37 4.89 9.95
N ILE A 199 -18.12 4.58 8.89
CA ILE A 199 -17.91 5.12 7.54
C ILE A 199 -18.54 6.50 7.34
N GLY A 200 -19.53 6.87 8.17
CA GLY A 200 -20.17 8.18 8.10
C GLY A 200 -20.96 8.34 6.80
N ASP A 201 -20.67 9.40 6.06
CA ASP A 201 -21.39 9.79 4.84
C ASP A 201 -20.76 9.22 3.55
N LEU A 202 -19.84 8.25 3.66
CA LEU A 202 -19.26 7.61 2.47
C LEU A 202 -20.33 6.79 1.73
N GLU A 203 -20.38 6.97 0.41
CA GLU A 203 -21.27 6.20 -0.46
C GLU A 203 -20.76 4.76 -0.65
N PRO A 204 -21.63 3.79 -0.99
CA PRO A 204 -21.26 2.37 -1.09
C PRO A 204 -20.14 2.05 -2.10
N ASP A 205 -19.91 2.89 -3.10
CA ASP A 205 -18.84 2.75 -4.09
C ASP A 205 -17.50 3.31 -3.59
N GLU A 206 -17.51 4.24 -2.64
CA GLU A 206 -16.32 4.87 -2.05
C GLU A 206 -15.57 4.00 -1.03
N TYR A 207 -16.12 2.86 -0.62
CA TYR A 207 -15.45 1.95 0.31
C TYR A 207 -15.64 0.48 -0.05
N GLN A 208 -14.78 -0.36 0.50
CA GLN A 208 -14.89 -1.81 0.45
C GLN A 208 -14.44 -2.39 1.78
N VAL A 209 -15.20 -3.34 2.33
CA VAL A 209 -14.85 -4.03 3.57
C VAL A 209 -14.47 -5.47 3.26
N GLU A 210 -13.34 -5.93 3.80
CA GLU A 210 -12.86 -7.28 3.55
C GLU A 210 -12.27 -7.94 4.81
N PRO A 211 -12.35 -9.28 4.91
CA PRO A 211 -11.70 -10.00 5.99
C PRO A 211 -10.18 -10.02 5.78
N MET A 212 -9.45 -9.75 6.86
CA MET A 212 -8.00 -9.76 6.92
C MET A 212 -7.52 -11.11 7.47
N GLN A 213 -6.99 -11.94 6.58
CA GLN A 213 -6.57 -13.30 6.92
C GLN A 213 -5.30 -13.36 7.77
N GLY A 214 -4.43 -12.34 7.70
CA GLY A 214 -3.20 -12.25 8.49
C GLY A 214 -3.39 -11.74 9.91
N GLY A 215 -4.65 -11.61 10.36
CA GLY A 215 -5.02 -10.86 11.55
C GLY A 215 -4.75 -9.37 11.39
N GLY A 216 -5.01 -8.61 12.46
CA GLY A 216 -4.77 -7.16 12.49
C GLY A 216 -5.59 -6.38 11.46
N TYR A 217 -5.12 -5.18 11.14
CA TYR A 217 -5.83 -4.18 10.35
C TYR A 217 -4.94 -3.70 9.21
N LEU A 218 -5.54 -3.55 8.03
CA LEU A 218 -4.96 -2.83 6.89
C LEU A 218 -6.06 -1.98 6.26
N ILE A 219 -5.95 -0.68 6.39
CA ILE A 219 -6.89 0.28 5.82
C ILE A 219 -6.12 1.19 4.89
N GLN A 220 -6.53 1.32 3.63
CA GLN A 220 -5.73 2.00 2.62
C GLN A 220 -6.58 2.61 1.50
N PHE A 221 -5.99 3.56 0.78
CA PHE A 221 -6.59 4.19 -0.41
C PHE A 221 -5.50 4.84 -1.27
N PHE A 222 -5.72 4.93 -2.58
CA PHE A 222 -4.85 5.70 -3.48
C PHE A 222 -5.13 7.20 -3.38
N VAL A 223 -4.09 8.01 -3.57
CA VAL A 223 -4.19 9.46 -3.39
C VAL A 223 -3.81 10.27 -4.63
N LEU A 224 -3.35 9.59 -5.67
CA LEU A 224 -3.11 10.18 -6.98
C LEU A 224 -3.81 9.33 -8.03
N THR A 225 -4.49 10.01 -8.96
CA THR A 225 -5.01 9.40 -10.20
C THR A 225 -3.95 8.53 -10.88
N GLY A 226 -4.36 7.35 -11.37
CA GLY A 226 -3.48 6.34 -11.96
C GLY A 226 -2.79 5.42 -10.95
N GLY A 227 -3.15 5.51 -9.67
CA GLY A 227 -2.75 4.54 -8.65
C GLY A 227 -1.26 4.59 -8.31
N ARG A 228 -0.66 5.78 -8.30
CA ARG A 228 0.80 5.97 -8.15
C ARG A 228 1.29 6.02 -6.72
N ILE A 229 0.52 6.68 -5.87
CA ILE A 229 0.83 6.82 -4.46
C ILE A 229 -0.38 6.35 -3.67
N GLU A 230 -0.13 5.46 -2.73
CA GLU A 230 -1.11 4.94 -1.79
C GLU A 230 -0.80 5.46 -0.39
N VAL A 231 -1.82 5.51 0.45
CA VAL A 231 -1.68 5.73 1.87
C VAL A 231 -2.34 4.58 2.63
N ALA A 232 -1.65 4.04 3.62
CA ALA A 232 -2.11 2.90 4.39
C ALA A 232 -1.93 3.09 5.90
N LEU A 233 -2.86 2.54 6.68
CA LEU A 233 -2.75 2.29 8.10
C LEU A 233 -2.68 0.80 8.32
N ARG A 234 -1.63 0.37 9.02
CA ARG A 234 -1.35 -1.04 9.31
C ARG A 234 -1.15 -1.25 10.80
N VAL A 235 -1.87 -2.21 11.39
CA VAL A 235 -1.75 -2.58 12.81
C VAL A 235 -1.75 -4.10 12.95
N ASP A 236 -0.73 -4.65 13.59
CA ASP A 236 -0.63 -6.06 14.04
C ASP A 236 -1.02 -7.14 13.02
N THR A 237 -0.72 -6.90 11.74
CA THR A 237 -1.00 -7.86 10.68
C THR A 237 0.26 -8.54 10.16
N THR A 238 0.11 -9.83 9.83
CA THR A 238 1.12 -10.64 9.15
C THR A 238 0.95 -10.69 7.63
N GLN A 239 0.06 -9.86 7.10
CA GLN A 239 -0.31 -9.84 5.69
C GLN A 239 0.14 -8.56 5.02
N THR A 240 0.74 -8.68 3.85
CA THR A 240 1.27 -7.53 3.10
C THR A 240 0.13 -6.81 2.38
N PHE A 241 -0.75 -7.56 1.71
CA PHE A 241 -1.86 -7.06 0.88
C PHE A 241 -3.15 -7.81 1.19
N ASN A 242 -4.31 -7.20 0.96
CA ASN A 242 -5.57 -7.95 0.93
C ASN A 242 -5.87 -8.44 -0.52
N PRO A 243 -5.90 -9.76 -0.80
CA PRO A 243 -6.06 -10.28 -2.16
C PRO A 243 -7.35 -9.84 -2.84
N LYS A 244 -8.43 -9.66 -2.07
CA LYS A 244 -9.72 -9.23 -2.64
C LYS A 244 -9.73 -7.74 -2.97
N SER A 245 -9.02 -6.95 -2.18
CA SER A 245 -8.82 -5.54 -2.46
C SER A 245 -7.94 -5.35 -3.69
N VAL A 246 -6.91 -6.18 -3.86
CA VAL A 246 -6.08 -6.19 -5.07
C VAL A 246 -6.96 -6.33 -6.31
N HIS A 247 -8.01 -7.17 -6.33
CA HIS A 247 -8.89 -7.28 -7.49
C HIS A 247 -9.64 -5.98 -7.81
N LYS A 248 -10.34 -5.37 -6.86
CA LYS A 248 -11.11 -4.12 -7.10
C LYS A 248 -10.19 -2.98 -7.48
N ILE A 249 -9.13 -2.77 -6.70
CA ILE A 249 -8.17 -1.69 -6.93
C ILE A 249 -7.46 -1.87 -8.29
N SER A 250 -7.10 -3.11 -8.64
CA SER A 250 -6.38 -3.37 -9.90
C SER A 250 -7.25 -3.18 -11.14
N GLU A 251 -8.57 -3.29 -11.01
CA GLU A 251 -9.54 -3.04 -12.07
C GLU A 251 -9.89 -1.55 -12.18
N ASP A 252 -10.06 -0.86 -11.04
CA ASP A 252 -10.67 0.47 -11.00
C ASP A 252 -9.65 1.63 -10.86
N GLU A 253 -8.48 1.39 -10.26
CA GLU A 253 -7.61 2.47 -9.74
C GLU A 253 -6.13 2.37 -10.12
N ILE A 254 -5.67 1.17 -10.46
CA ILE A 254 -4.29 0.89 -10.85
C ILE A 254 -4.27 0.61 -12.36
N SER A 255 -3.36 1.30 -13.04
CA SER A 255 -3.02 0.99 -14.43
C SER A 255 -1.52 0.82 -14.55
N ALA A 256 -1.08 -0.23 -15.24
CA ALA A 256 0.30 -0.32 -15.67
C ALA A 256 0.68 0.81 -16.63
N VAL A 257 -0.30 1.50 -17.23
CA VAL A 257 -0.14 2.76 -17.96
C VAL A 257 -0.12 3.93 -16.98
N GLN A 258 0.98 4.67 -16.96
CA GLN A 258 1.23 5.80 -16.07
C GLN A 258 1.39 7.09 -16.89
N THR A 259 0.28 7.68 -17.36
CA THR A 259 0.26 8.99 -18.04
C THR A 259 0.23 10.16 -17.09
#